data_AF-A0A9P7AMU0-F1
#
_entry.id   AF-A0A9P7AMU0-F1
#
_cell.length_a   1.000
_cell.length_b   1.000
_cell.length_c   1.000
_cell.angle_alpha   90.00
_cell.angle_beta   90.00
_cell.angle_gamma   90.00
#
_symmetry.space_group_name_H-M   'P 1'
#
loop_
_entity.id
_entity.type
_entity.pdbx_description
1 polymer ?
#
loop_
_entity_poly.entity_id
_entity_poly.type
_entity_poly.pdbx_seq_one_letter_code
_entity_poly.pdbx_strand_id
1 'polypeptide(L)'
;MNLNRWKTYMQKEIIDGVLLLAAQKLCKSVRFDSKATDQALAVLSQRSSLNICLGHPHVISYLKTGVASHLWICFSMTEDRFWSFTGYPSEPLLSCVAAMLLHEAPKHLKNALQVLREKVDGGMVDIGQTRELTSRLLLLLAKDLCIRQSDPSEGMVQDLQYSRSVDAELLDCQKVSIVEFLEYLFGPTFWSKAGGEAKTTFQRAYINFLHWLPMSEFIFPPLPVADDSKHTTVEKSR
;
A
#
# COMPACT_ATOMS: atom_id res chain seq x y z
N MET A 1 28.00 -17.90 9.33
CA MET A 1 27.01 -17.84 8.23
C MET A 1 27.61 -16.94 7.14
N ASN A 2 27.83 -17.44 5.93
CA ASN A 2 28.75 -16.83 4.95
C ASN A 2 28.06 -15.66 4.20
N LEU A 3 28.38 -14.41 4.56
CA LEU A 3 27.78 -13.18 4.00
C LEU A 3 27.90 -13.12 2.46
N ASN A 4 28.91 -13.77 1.90
CA ASN A 4 29.19 -13.78 0.46
C ASN A 4 28.21 -14.63 -0.37
N ARG A 5 27.44 -15.53 0.25
CA ARG A 5 26.47 -16.37 -0.50
C ARG A 5 25.24 -15.58 -0.94
N TRP A 6 24.83 -14.58 -0.15
CA TRP A 6 23.69 -13.70 -0.48
C TRP A 6 24.04 -12.69 -1.57
N LYS A 7 25.31 -12.25 -1.63
CA LYS A 7 25.81 -11.32 -2.66
C LYS A 7 25.68 -11.87 -4.08
N THR A 8 25.74 -13.18 -4.26
CA THR A 8 25.62 -13.82 -5.58
C THR A 8 24.18 -13.88 -6.10
N TYR A 9 23.18 -13.77 -5.22
CA TYR A 9 21.75 -13.77 -5.59
C TYR A 9 21.19 -12.35 -5.85
N MET A 10 21.91 -11.31 -5.43
CA MET A 10 21.56 -9.91 -5.68
C MET A 10 22.23 -9.38 -6.96
N GLN A 11 22.28 -10.20 -8.01
CA GLN A 11 22.65 -9.70 -9.33
C GLN A 11 21.53 -8.79 -9.83
N LYS A 12 21.90 -7.65 -10.42
CA LYS A 12 20.95 -6.62 -10.86
C LYS A 12 19.87 -7.21 -11.77
N GLU A 13 20.27 -8.09 -12.68
CA GLU A 13 19.37 -8.75 -13.64
C GLU A 13 18.31 -9.62 -12.95
N ILE A 14 18.65 -10.25 -11.82
CA ILE A 14 17.71 -11.04 -11.01
C ILE A 14 16.72 -10.11 -10.31
N ILE A 15 17.19 -9.02 -9.73
CA ILE A 15 16.35 -8.04 -9.02
C ILE A 15 15.37 -7.39 -10.01
N ASP A 16 15.84 -6.95 -11.17
CA ASP A 16 15.02 -6.35 -12.21
C ASP A 16 13.95 -7.35 -12.71
N GLY A 17 14.33 -8.62 -12.89
CA GLY A 17 13.39 -9.70 -13.24
C GLY A 17 12.33 -9.95 -12.18
N VAL A 18 12.69 -9.90 -10.89
CA VAL A 18 11.75 -10.06 -9.76
C VAL A 18 10.81 -8.87 -9.68
N LEU A 19 11.31 -7.64 -9.81
CA LEU A 19 10.49 -6.42 -9.82
C LEU A 19 9.50 -6.41 -10.98
N LEU A 20 9.96 -6.80 -12.18
CA LEU A 20 9.11 -6.92 -13.35
C LEU A 20 8.02 -7.98 -13.14
N LEU A 21 8.37 -9.15 -12.62
CA LEU A 21 7.40 -10.21 -12.34
C LEU A 21 6.36 -9.76 -11.30
N ALA A 22 6.81 -9.08 -10.24
CA ALA A 22 5.95 -8.51 -9.21
C ALA A 22 4.98 -7.48 -9.79
N ALA A 23 5.47 -6.56 -10.65
CA ALA A 23 4.61 -5.60 -11.35
C ALA A 23 3.57 -6.29 -12.24
N GLN A 24 3.99 -7.32 -12.98
CA GLN A 24 3.11 -8.07 -13.85
C GLN A 24 2.01 -8.80 -13.08
N LYS A 25 2.37 -9.39 -11.93
CA LYS A 25 1.42 -10.09 -11.05
C LYS A 25 0.47 -9.13 -10.34
N LEU A 26 0.96 -7.96 -9.91
CA LEU A 26 0.11 -6.93 -9.30
C LEU A 26 -0.88 -6.35 -10.31
N CYS A 27 -0.50 -6.18 -11.58
CA CYS A 27 -1.33 -5.57 -12.61
C CYS A 27 -2.09 -6.56 -13.51
N LYS A 28 -1.83 -7.88 -13.42
CA LYS A 28 -2.25 -8.89 -14.42
C LYS A 28 -1.88 -8.49 -15.85
N SER A 29 -0.78 -7.78 -16.05
CA SER A 29 -0.45 -7.19 -17.34
C SER A 29 1.05 -6.95 -17.44
N VAL A 30 1.58 -7.03 -18.66
CA VAL A 30 2.98 -6.65 -18.93
C VAL A 30 3.24 -5.17 -18.66
N ARG A 31 2.21 -4.33 -18.80
CA ARG A 31 2.27 -2.89 -18.59
C ARG A 31 1.15 -2.43 -17.67
N PHE A 32 1.47 -1.46 -16.83
CA PHE A 32 0.48 -0.80 -15.98
C PHE A 32 -0.35 0.19 -16.79
N ASP A 33 -1.67 0.02 -16.74
CA ASP A 33 -2.65 0.99 -17.21
C ASP A 33 -3.27 1.71 -16.01
N SER A 34 -2.76 2.90 -15.73
CA SER A 34 -3.24 3.79 -14.67
C SER A 34 -4.71 4.21 -14.77
N LYS A 35 -5.38 3.97 -15.90
CA LYS A 35 -6.83 4.23 -16.07
C LYS A 35 -7.68 2.98 -15.86
N ALA A 36 -7.09 1.79 -15.94
CA ALA A 36 -7.79 0.56 -15.67
C ALA A 36 -8.12 0.48 -14.18
N THR A 37 -9.42 0.41 -13.84
CA THR A 37 -9.90 0.47 -12.45
C THR A 37 -9.20 -0.56 -11.56
N ASP A 38 -9.17 -1.83 -11.98
CA ASP A 38 -8.63 -2.90 -11.14
C ASP A 38 -7.13 -2.74 -10.88
N GLN A 39 -6.36 -2.30 -11.89
CA GLN A 39 -4.93 -2.08 -11.77
C GLN A 39 -4.61 -0.87 -10.88
N ALA A 40 -5.28 0.26 -11.13
CA ALA A 40 -5.07 1.47 -10.35
C ALA A 40 -5.41 1.25 -8.86
N LEU A 41 -6.54 0.59 -8.58
CA LEU A 41 -6.92 0.28 -7.21
C LEU A 41 -6.01 -0.78 -6.58
N ALA A 42 -5.53 -1.79 -7.33
CA ALA A 42 -4.57 -2.77 -6.82
C ALA A 42 -3.28 -2.09 -6.34
N VAL A 43 -2.69 -1.24 -7.19
CA VAL A 43 -1.48 -0.47 -6.91
C VAL A 43 -1.68 0.47 -5.71
N LEU A 44 -2.81 1.19 -5.64
CA LEU A 44 -3.10 2.10 -4.53
C LEU A 44 -3.42 1.35 -3.23
N SER A 45 -4.11 0.21 -3.30
CA SER A 45 -4.49 -0.58 -2.12
C SER A 45 -3.30 -1.26 -1.48
N GLN A 46 -2.34 -1.75 -2.28
CA GLN A 46 -1.08 -2.30 -1.78
C GLN A 46 -0.35 -1.31 -0.86
N ARG A 47 -0.48 -0.01 -1.12
CA ARG A 47 0.24 1.03 -0.37
C ARG A 47 -0.62 1.71 0.69
N SER A 48 -1.83 2.07 0.35
CA SER A 48 -2.64 2.97 1.17
C SER A 48 -3.63 2.24 2.05
N SER A 49 -3.74 0.91 1.93
CA SER A 49 -4.72 0.10 2.65
C SER A 49 -6.14 0.65 2.44
N LEU A 50 -6.60 0.63 1.19
CA LEU A 50 -7.96 1.08 0.86
C LEU A 50 -8.99 0.22 1.59
N ASN A 51 -9.96 0.88 2.23
CA ASN A 51 -11.07 0.19 2.87
C ASN A 51 -12.22 0.05 1.85
N ILE A 52 -12.62 -1.19 1.56
CA ILE A 52 -13.60 -1.50 0.52
C ILE A 52 -14.98 -1.69 1.15
N CYS A 53 -15.95 -0.89 0.71
CA CYS A 53 -17.31 -0.88 1.26
C CYS A 53 -18.13 -2.09 0.78
N LEU A 54 -18.24 -3.13 1.60
CA LEU A 54 -18.96 -4.38 1.29
C LEU A 54 -20.42 -4.21 0.83
N GLY A 55 -21.09 -3.10 1.16
CA GLY A 55 -22.46 -2.82 0.73
C GLY A 55 -22.61 -2.32 -0.72
N HIS A 56 -21.51 -2.05 -1.43
CA HIS A 56 -21.56 -1.50 -2.79
C HIS A 56 -21.77 -2.61 -3.84
N PRO A 57 -22.65 -2.43 -4.85
CA PRO A 57 -23.08 -3.50 -5.77
C PRO A 57 -21.94 -4.11 -6.60
N HIS A 58 -20.85 -3.37 -6.82
CA HIS A 58 -19.70 -3.83 -7.62
C HIS A 58 -18.54 -4.41 -6.79
N VAL A 59 -18.65 -4.44 -5.44
CA VAL A 59 -17.53 -4.87 -4.59
C VAL A 59 -17.23 -6.35 -4.71
N ILE A 60 -18.24 -7.21 -4.76
CA ILE A 60 -18.02 -8.66 -4.82
C ILE A 60 -17.26 -9.05 -6.09
N SER A 61 -17.62 -8.47 -7.24
CA SER A 61 -16.88 -8.68 -8.49
C SER A 61 -15.45 -8.15 -8.40
N TYR A 62 -15.26 -6.97 -7.80
CA TYR A 62 -13.95 -6.37 -7.64
C TYR A 62 -13.02 -7.22 -6.78
N LEU A 63 -13.48 -7.67 -5.60
CA LEU A 63 -12.67 -8.50 -4.70
C LEU A 63 -12.31 -9.86 -5.33
N LYS A 64 -13.27 -10.50 -6.02
CA LYS A 64 -13.01 -11.74 -6.77
C LYS A 64 -11.93 -11.53 -7.84
N THR A 65 -12.02 -10.46 -8.60
CA THR A 65 -10.99 -10.10 -9.58
C THR A 65 -9.67 -9.85 -8.90
N GLY A 66 -9.65 -9.07 -7.82
CA GLY A 66 -8.46 -8.79 -7.02
C GLY A 66 -7.73 -10.06 -6.61
N VAL A 67 -8.44 -11.02 -6.01
CA VAL A 67 -7.86 -12.28 -5.53
C VAL A 67 -7.35 -13.13 -6.70
N ALA A 68 -8.11 -13.23 -7.78
CA ALA A 68 -7.72 -14.05 -8.92
C ALA A 68 -6.58 -13.45 -9.77
N SER A 69 -6.36 -12.13 -9.68
CA SER A 69 -5.63 -11.40 -10.73
C SER A 69 -4.57 -10.43 -10.24
N HIS A 70 -4.67 -9.90 -9.02
CA HIS A 70 -3.89 -8.74 -8.60
C HIS A 70 -3.16 -8.95 -7.28
N LEU A 71 -2.81 -10.19 -6.92
CA LEU A 71 -2.13 -10.55 -5.66
C LEU A 71 -2.87 -10.16 -4.38
N TRP A 72 -4.18 -9.87 -4.48
CA TRP A 72 -5.02 -9.68 -3.32
C TRP A 72 -5.17 -11.02 -2.59
N ILE A 73 -5.08 -11.03 -1.26
CA ILE A 73 -5.16 -12.26 -0.48
C ILE A 73 -6.58 -12.44 0.06
N CYS A 74 -7.07 -13.68 -0.03
CA CYS A 74 -8.23 -14.13 0.73
C CYS A 74 -7.75 -14.77 2.03
N PHE A 75 -7.95 -14.09 3.15
CA PHE A 75 -7.51 -14.56 4.47
C PHE A 75 -8.47 -15.58 5.05
N SER A 76 -9.77 -15.35 4.92
CA SER A 76 -10.81 -16.26 5.36
C SER A 76 -12.08 -16.07 4.53
N MET A 77 -12.96 -17.06 4.58
CA MET A 77 -14.24 -17.05 3.88
C MET A 77 -15.25 -17.80 4.74
N THR A 78 -16.51 -17.34 4.73
CA THR A 78 -17.62 -18.06 5.39
C THR A 78 -17.90 -19.37 4.67
N GLU A 79 -18.53 -20.33 5.36
CA GLU A 79 -18.85 -21.65 4.80
C GLU A 79 -19.74 -21.55 3.55
N ASP A 80 -20.70 -20.62 3.57
CA ASP A 80 -21.60 -20.30 2.45
C ASP A 80 -20.90 -19.56 1.30
N ARG A 81 -19.63 -19.18 1.48
CA ARG A 81 -18.80 -18.41 0.54
C ARG A 81 -19.36 -17.03 0.17
N PHE A 82 -20.31 -16.52 0.95
CA PHE A 82 -20.93 -15.24 0.69
C PHE A 82 -20.03 -14.09 1.15
N TRP A 83 -19.33 -14.28 2.26
CA TRP A 83 -18.40 -13.31 2.82
C TRP A 83 -16.97 -13.80 2.75
N SER A 84 -16.07 -12.92 2.31
CA SER A 84 -14.63 -13.18 2.27
C SER A 84 -13.90 -12.04 2.94
N PHE A 85 -13.07 -12.36 3.93
CA PHE A 85 -12.12 -11.42 4.48
C PHE A 85 -10.88 -11.39 3.60
N THR A 86 -10.65 -10.26 2.95
CA THR A 86 -9.65 -10.16 1.89
C THR A 86 -8.91 -8.83 2.00
N GLY A 87 -7.64 -8.81 1.62
CA GLY A 87 -6.85 -7.59 1.60
C GLY A 87 -5.46 -7.80 1.01
N TYR A 88 -4.71 -6.72 0.89
CA TYR A 88 -3.28 -6.82 0.59
C TYR A 88 -2.49 -7.10 1.88
N PRO A 89 -1.57 -8.08 1.87
CA PRO A 89 -0.67 -8.30 2.98
C PRO A 89 0.37 -7.18 3.06
N SER A 90 1.03 -7.10 4.22
CA SER A 90 2.25 -6.30 4.37
C SER A 90 3.38 -6.89 3.52
N GLU A 91 3.60 -6.36 2.33
CA GLU A 91 4.63 -6.84 1.41
C GLU A 91 5.46 -5.64 0.89
N PRO A 92 6.66 -5.41 1.46
CA PRO A 92 7.49 -4.26 1.13
C PRO A 92 7.93 -4.18 -0.34
N LEU A 93 8.18 -5.32 -1.00
CA LEU A 93 8.63 -5.38 -2.40
C LEU A 93 7.50 -4.91 -3.34
N LEU A 94 6.27 -5.38 -3.13
CA LEU A 94 5.07 -4.97 -3.85
C LEU A 94 4.74 -3.51 -3.56
N SER A 95 4.95 -3.03 -2.35
CA SER A 95 4.79 -1.61 -2.03
C SER A 95 5.80 -0.73 -2.77
N CYS A 96 7.05 -1.18 -2.89
CA CYS A 96 8.07 -0.54 -3.73
C CYS A 96 7.64 -0.56 -5.21
N VAL A 97 7.25 -1.71 -5.74
CA VAL A 97 6.77 -1.85 -7.13
C VAL A 97 5.57 -0.95 -7.40
N ALA A 98 4.62 -0.89 -6.47
CA ALA A 98 3.45 -0.03 -6.59
C ALA A 98 3.85 1.47 -6.64
N ALA A 99 4.84 1.89 -5.85
CA ALA A 99 5.37 3.25 -5.92
C ALA A 99 6.04 3.52 -7.28
N MET A 100 6.86 2.58 -7.76
CA MET A 100 7.50 2.66 -9.07
C MET A 100 6.46 2.82 -10.19
N LEU A 101 5.40 2.00 -10.20
CA LEU A 101 4.34 2.07 -11.21
C LEU A 101 3.58 3.40 -11.21
N LEU A 102 3.31 3.98 -10.03
CA LEU A 102 2.63 5.27 -9.91
C LEU A 102 3.46 6.43 -10.46
N HIS A 103 4.78 6.35 -10.36
CA HIS A 103 5.72 7.41 -10.76
C HIS A 103 6.46 7.13 -12.07
N GLU A 104 6.25 5.97 -12.70
CA GLU A 104 6.88 5.57 -13.96
C GLU A 104 6.61 6.56 -15.10
N ALA A 105 5.39 7.11 -15.16
CA ALA A 105 5.03 8.14 -16.13
C ALA A 105 4.28 9.30 -15.48
N PRO A 106 4.45 10.55 -15.97
CA PRO A 106 3.89 11.75 -15.34
C PRO A 106 2.37 11.73 -15.12
N LYS A 107 1.63 10.95 -15.92
CA LYS A 107 0.16 10.86 -15.84
C LYS A 107 -0.33 9.71 -14.97
N HIS A 108 0.52 8.75 -14.61
CA HIS A 108 0.10 7.53 -13.91
C HIS A 108 -0.52 7.84 -12.55
N LEU A 109 0.19 8.56 -11.70
CA LEU A 109 -0.32 8.97 -10.39
C LEU A 109 -1.65 9.75 -10.52
N LYS A 110 -1.71 10.73 -11.42
CA LYS A 110 -2.93 11.53 -11.63
C LYS A 110 -4.12 10.67 -12.03
N ASN A 111 -3.93 9.77 -13.01
CA ASN A 111 -5.00 8.89 -13.48
C ASN A 111 -5.44 7.91 -12.39
N ALA A 112 -4.49 7.30 -11.66
CA ALA A 112 -4.80 6.37 -10.59
C ALA A 112 -5.58 7.06 -9.45
N LEU A 113 -5.19 8.27 -9.07
CA LEU A 113 -5.92 9.08 -8.08
C LEU A 113 -7.30 9.50 -8.60
N GLN A 114 -7.47 9.75 -9.90
CA GLN A 114 -8.76 10.02 -10.50
C GLN A 114 -9.68 8.80 -10.40
N VAL A 115 -9.18 7.60 -10.73
CA VAL A 115 -9.93 6.35 -10.54
C VAL A 115 -10.34 6.19 -9.07
N LEU A 116 -9.40 6.39 -8.13
CA LEU A 116 -9.70 6.30 -6.71
C LEU A 116 -10.80 7.28 -6.31
N ARG A 117 -10.71 8.53 -6.75
CA ARG A 117 -11.73 9.55 -6.49
C ARG A 117 -13.10 9.09 -6.98
N GLU A 118 -13.20 8.58 -8.20
CA GLU A 118 -14.47 8.08 -8.76
C GLU A 118 -15.06 6.95 -7.90
N LYS A 119 -14.22 6.09 -7.31
CA LYS A 119 -14.69 5.02 -6.41
C LYS A 119 -15.05 5.49 -5.01
N VAL A 120 -14.38 6.53 -4.51
CA VAL A 120 -14.76 7.21 -3.28
C VAL A 120 -16.10 7.92 -3.47
N ASP A 121 -16.25 8.72 -4.53
CA ASP A 121 -17.47 9.45 -4.84
C ASP A 121 -18.66 8.49 -5.09
N GLY A 122 -18.39 7.31 -5.65
CA GLY A 122 -19.37 6.23 -5.82
C GLY A 122 -19.65 5.38 -4.57
N GLY A 123 -18.96 5.63 -3.45
CA GLY A 123 -19.16 4.91 -2.19
C GLY A 123 -18.57 3.50 -2.12
N MET A 124 -17.74 3.10 -3.10
CA MET A 124 -17.07 1.80 -3.13
C MET A 124 -15.84 1.76 -2.20
N VAL A 125 -15.16 2.89 -2.01
CA VAL A 125 -14.00 3.03 -1.14
C VAL A 125 -14.33 4.01 -0.02
N ASP A 126 -14.10 3.58 1.22
CA ASP A 126 -14.26 4.41 2.40
C ASP A 126 -13.03 5.30 2.62
N ILE A 127 -13.28 6.58 2.93
CA ILE A 127 -12.24 7.56 3.27
C ILE A 127 -11.79 7.49 4.73
N GLY A 128 -12.51 6.72 5.56
CA GLY A 128 -12.29 6.57 6.98
C GLY A 128 -12.81 7.76 7.79
N GLN A 129 -12.76 7.63 9.12
CA GLN A 129 -13.09 8.74 10.01
C GLN A 129 -12.07 9.85 9.82
N THR A 130 -12.50 11.11 9.86
CA THR A 130 -11.58 12.27 9.83
C THR A 130 -10.61 12.29 8.61
N ARG A 131 -10.99 11.67 7.48
CA ARG A 131 -10.19 11.65 6.22
C ARG A 131 -8.84 10.92 6.35
N GLU A 132 -8.79 9.85 7.15
CA GLU A 132 -7.63 8.97 7.28
C GLU A 132 -7.03 8.50 5.95
N LEU A 133 -7.85 8.20 4.93
CA LEU A 133 -7.32 7.83 3.61
C LEU A 133 -6.48 8.96 3.00
N THR A 134 -6.93 10.20 3.12
CA THR A 134 -6.23 11.36 2.58
C THR A 134 -4.89 11.59 3.27
N SER A 135 -4.81 11.45 4.60
CA SER A 135 -3.55 11.60 5.33
C SER A 135 -2.55 10.50 4.97
N ARG A 136 -3.02 9.24 4.85
CA ARG A 136 -2.21 8.09 4.43
C ARG A 136 -1.61 8.31 3.03
N LEU A 137 -2.42 8.73 2.08
CA LEU A 137 -1.98 9.07 0.72
C LEU A 137 -0.97 10.22 0.73
N LEU A 138 -1.27 11.31 1.45
CA LEU A 138 -0.39 12.48 1.52
C LEU A 138 1.01 12.11 2.02
N LEU A 139 1.10 11.35 3.12
CA LEU A 139 2.37 10.96 3.71
C LEU A 139 3.17 10.04 2.78
N LEU A 140 2.52 9.06 2.14
CA LEU A 140 3.17 8.16 1.18
C LEU A 140 3.69 8.91 -0.04
N LEU A 141 2.84 9.73 -0.67
CA LEU A 141 3.23 10.48 -1.86
C LEU A 141 4.31 11.52 -1.56
N ALA A 142 4.23 12.17 -0.40
CA ALA A 142 5.27 13.09 0.03
C ALA A 142 6.62 12.38 0.19
N LYS A 143 6.64 11.16 0.74
CA LYS A 143 7.87 10.37 0.86
C LYS A 143 8.43 10.02 -0.51
N ASP A 144 7.58 9.53 -1.42
CA ASP A 144 8.00 9.15 -2.77
C ASP A 144 8.65 10.31 -3.51
N LEU A 145 8.03 11.48 -3.43
CA LEU A 145 8.49 12.68 -4.10
C LEU A 145 9.74 13.26 -3.43
N CYS A 146 9.84 13.19 -2.10
CA CYS A 146 11.04 13.58 -1.36
C CYS A 146 12.26 12.75 -1.79
N ILE A 147 12.11 11.42 -1.92
CA ILE A 147 13.20 10.54 -2.38
C ILE A 147 13.60 10.88 -3.81
N ARG A 148 12.64 11.12 -4.70
CA ARG A 148 12.89 11.39 -6.13
C ARG A 148 13.42 12.80 -6.41
N GLN A 149 13.17 13.76 -5.53
CA GLN A 149 13.78 15.11 -5.66
C GLN A 149 15.26 15.12 -5.29
N SER A 150 15.67 14.24 -4.38
CA SER A 150 17.07 14.12 -3.94
C SER A 150 17.95 13.35 -4.93
N ASP A 151 17.37 12.74 -5.98
CA ASP A 151 18.09 12.05 -7.06
C ASP A 151 17.98 12.86 -8.37
N PRO A 152 18.95 13.76 -8.67
CA PRO A 152 18.95 14.64 -9.84
C PRO A 152 19.36 13.93 -11.14
N SER A 153 19.24 12.61 -11.25
CA SER A 153 19.41 11.91 -12.52
C SER A 153 18.20 12.19 -13.43
N GLU A 154 18.24 13.38 -14.03
CA GLU A 154 17.28 13.93 -14.97
C GLU A 154 16.96 12.98 -16.14
N GLY A 155 15.67 12.83 -16.42
CA GLY A 155 15.18 12.56 -17.76
C GLY A 155 14.93 11.09 -18.07
N MET A 156 13.66 10.69 -17.93
CA MET A 156 13.12 9.36 -18.21
C MET A 156 13.44 8.31 -17.13
N VAL A 157 12.40 7.97 -16.37
CA VAL A 157 12.26 6.71 -15.64
C VAL A 157 12.23 5.59 -16.68
N GLN A 158 13.36 5.27 -17.28
CA GLN A 158 13.46 4.28 -18.36
C GLN A 158 14.15 3.00 -17.95
N ASP A 159 14.66 2.91 -16.73
CA ASP A 159 15.14 1.65 -16.20
C ASP A 159 14.75 1.55 -14.73
N LEU A 160 14.47 0.32 -14.30
CA LEU A 160 14.33 -0.11 -12.92
C LEU A 160 15.67 0.10 -12.19
N GLN A 161 16.18 1.34 -12.10
CA GLN A 161 17.57 1.60 -11.71
C GLN A 161 17.77 1.34 -10.22
N TYR A 162 18.17 0.11 -9.93
CA TYR A 162 19.03 -0.23 -8.81
C TYR A 162 20.25 0.72 -8.84
N SER A 163 20.45 1.51 -7.79
CA SER A 163 21.64 2.35 -7.64
C SER A 163 22.90 1.48 -7.75
N ARG A 164 23.91 1.93 -8.50
CA ARG A 164 25.13 1.15 -8.83
C ARG A 164 26.03 0.85 -7.62
N SER A 165 25.66 1.24 -6.39
CA SER A 165 26.45 0.89 -5.21
C SER A 165 26.19 -0.55 -4.77
N VAL A 166 27.23 -1.22 -4.29
CA VAL A 166 27.24 -2.63 -3.86
C VAL A 166 26.30 -2.90 -2.66
N ASP A 167 25.71 -1.83 -2.10
CA ASP A 167 24.79 -1.81 -0.95
C ASP A 167 23.41 -1.19 -1.30
N ALA A 168 23.03 -1.09 -2.57
CA ALA A 168 21.85 -0.34 -2.96
C ALA A 168 20.52 -0.98 -2.49
N GLU A 169 19.86 -0.31 -1.56
CA GLU A 169 18.44 -0.54 -1.26
C GLU A 169 17.59 -0.11 -2.47
N LEU A 170 16.45 -0.78 -2.69
CA LEU A 170 15.45 -0.32 -3.67
C LEU A 170 15.06 1.13 -3.36
N LEU A 171 14.88 1.95 -4.40
CA LEU A 171 14.66 3.40 -4.28
C LEU A 171 13.61 3.75 -3.22
N ASP A 172 12.42 3.16 -3.31
CA ASP A 172 11.32 3.47 -2.38
C ASP A 172 11.52 2.87 -0.98
N CYS A 173 12.41 1.89 -0.81
CA CYS A 173 12.76 1.29 0.48
C CYS A 173 13.81 2.08 1.27
N GLN A 174 14.38 3.14 0.67
CA GLN A 174 15.38 3.96 1.32
C GLN A 174 14.80 4.73 2.52
N LYS A 175 15.62 4.85 3.56
CA LYS A 175 15.33 5.69 4.72
C LYS A 175 15.43 7.17 4.33
N VAL A 176 14.48 7.98 4.78
CA VAL A 176 14.46 9.43 4.56
C VAL A 176 14.73 10.14 5.87
N SER A 177 15.57 11.18 5.85
CA SER A 177 15.79 12.03 7.02
C SER A 177 14.47 12.68 7.45
N ILE A 178 14.16 12.65 8.76
CA ILE A 178 12.97 13.35 9.29
C ILE A 178 13.08 14.85 9.01
N VAL A 179 14.29 15.40 9.05
CA VAL A 179 14.52 16.82 8.78
C VAL A 179 14.11 17.17 7.34
N GLU A 180 14.62 16.43 6.37
CA GLU A 180 14.35 16.64 4.94
C GLU A 180 12.86 16.41 4.63
N PHE A 181 12.28 15.34 5.16
CA PHE A 181 10.88 15.01 4.93
C PHE A 181 9.92 16.07 5.48
N LEU A 182 10.17 16.59 6.68
CA LEU A 182 9.31 17.61 7.28
C LEU A 182 9.49 18.98 6.59
N GLU A 183 10.70 19.32 6.15
CA GLU A 183 10.93 20.51 5.31
C GLU A 183 10.25 20.36 3.94
N TYR A 184 10.25 19.16 3.37
CA TYR A 184 9.52 18.87 2.14
C TYR A 184 8.01 19.03 2.32
N LEU A 185 7.45 18.48 3.40
CA LEU A 185 6.00 18.45 3.64
C LEU A 185 5.44 19.80 4.09
N PHE A 186 6.16 20.53 4.93
CA PHE A 186 5.69 21.75 5.60
C PHE A 186 6.44 23.02 5.20
N GLY A 187 7.47 22.88 4.35
CA GLY A 187 8.34 23.97 3.92
C GLY A 187 9.50 24.25 4.90
N PRO A 188 10.49 25.05 4.47
CA PRO A 188 11.71 25.31 5.25
C PRO A 188 11.45 26.09 6.55
N THR A 189 10.32 26.79 6.65
CA THR A 189 9.94 27.56 7.85
C THR A 189 9.34 26.70 8.96
N PHE A 190 9.13 25.40 8.73
CA PHE A 190 8.55 24.47 9.69
C PHE A 190 9.30 24.49 11.04
N TRP A 191 10.63 24.39 11.00
CA TRP A 191 11.46 24.30 12.21
C TRP A 191 11.46 25.58 13.05
N SER A 192 11.31 26.75 12.43
CA SER A 192 11.15 28.01 13.16
C SER A 192 9.88 28.03 14.01
N LYS A 193 8.84 27.27 13.62
CA LYS A 193 7.57 27.15 14.35
C LYS A 193 7.58 25.99 15.35
N ALA A 194 8.32 24.92 15.07
CA ALA A 194 8.40 23.72 15.90
C ALA A 194 9.24 23.90 17.18
N GLY A 195 10.04 24.97 17.25
CA GLY A 195 10.94 25.27 18.37
C GLY A 195 12.41 25.02 18.03
N GLY A 196 13.30 25.86 18.59
CA GLY A 196 14.72 25.93 18.17
C GLY A 196 15.53 24.66 18.37
N GLU A 197 15.14 23.79 19.30
CA GLU A 197 15.84 22.53 19.58
C GLU A 197 15.34 21.35 18.73
N ALA A 198 14.11 21.41 18.22
CA ALA A 198 13.46 20.28 17.57
C ALA A 198 14.23 19.77 16.35
N LYS A 199 14.77 20.69 15.52
CA LYS A 199 15.57 20.32 14.34
C LYS A 199 16.82 19.56 14.73
N THR A 200 17.50 20.01 15.78
CA THR A 200 18.71 19.37 16.32
C THR A 200 18.37 17.99 16.89
N THR A 201 17.26 17.86 17.62
CA THR A 201 16.78 16.58 18.16
C THR A 201 16.55 15.54 17.05
N PHE A 202 15.98 15.94 15.91
CA PHE A 202 15.67 15.03 14.80
C PHE A 202 16.79 14.89 13.76
N GLN A 203 17.95 15.52 13.95
CA GLN A 203 19.02 15.56 12.94
C GLN A 203 19.52 14.17 12.50
N ARG A 204 19.41 13.17 13.38
CA ARG A 204 19.83 11.78 13.11
C ARG A 204 18.66 10.80 13.03
N ALA A 205 17.43 11.32 12.98
CA ALA A 205 16.23 10.51 12.93
C ALA A 205 15.79 10.29 11.49
N TYR A 206 15.31 9.08 11.21
CA TYR A 206 14.92 8.65 9.88
C TYR A 206 13.55 7.97 9.91
N ILE A 207 12.82 8.06 8.81
CA ILE A 207 11.57 7.35 8.57
C ILE A 207 11.75 6.37 7.41
N ASN A 208 11.06 5.24 7.49
CA ASN A 208 10.99 4.28 6.40
C ASN A 208 9.63 3.55 6.39
N PHE A 209 8.59 4.27 5.99
CA PHE A 209 7.29 3.66 5.72
C PHE A 209 7.10 3.47 4.21
N LEU A 210 6.49 2.36 3.81
CA LEU A 210 6.27 1.98 2.40
C LEU A 210 4.79 1.86 2.06
N HIS A 211 4.01 1.45 3.06
CA HIS A 211 2.59 1.21 2.98
C HIS A 211 1.95 1.26 4.38
N TRP A 212 0.63 1.33 4.39
CA TRP A 212 -0.23 1.24 5.57
C TRP A 212 -0.81 -0.16 5.70
N LEU A 213 -1.13 -0.56 6.93
CA LEU A 213 -1.85 -1.78 7.23
C LEU A 213 -3.13 -1.43 8.00
N PRO A 214 -4.26 -2.11 7.73
CA PRO A 214 -5.42 -2.00 8.59
C PRO A 214 -5.07 -2.66 9.93
N MET A 215 -5.12 -1.90 11.03
CA MET A 215 -4.79 -2.43 12.36
C MET A 215 -6.00 -3.07 13.05
N SER A 216 -7.23 -2.76 12.64
CA SER A 216 -8.47 -3.13 13.34
C SER A 216 -9.09 -4.46 12.88
N GLU A 217 -8.76 -4.96 11.69
CA GLU A 217 -9.49 -6.10 11.10
C GLU A 217 -8.79 -7.45 11.23
N PHE A 218 -7.53 -7.49 11.67
CA PHE A 218 -6.73 -8.73 11.74
C PHE A 218 -6.63 -9.35 13.14
N ILE A 219 -7.17 -8.71 14.17
CA ILE A 219 -6.85 -9.11 15.55
C ILE A 219 -7.78 -10.22 16.06
N PHE A 220 -9.02 -10.36 15.58
CA PHE A 220 -9.87 -11.51 15.94
C PHE A 220 -10.88 -11.84 14.83
N PRO A 221 -10.98 -13.11 14.36
CA PRO A 221 -12.23 -13.55 13.76
C PRO A 221 -13.34 -13.38 14.82
N PRO A 222 -14.55 -12.92 14.46
CA PRO A 222 -15.66 -12.90 15.40
C PRO A 222 -15.82 -14.32 15.97
N LEU A 223 -15.76 -14.43 17.30
CA LEU A 223 -16.01 -15.69 17.98
C LEU A 223 -17.38 -16.21 17.52
N PRO A 224 -17.53 -17.52 17.26
CA PRO A 224 -18.83 -18.07 16.90
C PRO A 224 -19.82 -17.72 18.01
N VAL A 225 -20.92 -17.07 17.61
CA VAL A 225 -22.05 -16.80 18.49
C VAL A 225 -22.52 -18.15 19.01
N ALA A 226 -22.41 -18.36 20.33
CA ALA A 226 -22.95 -19.55 20.97
C ALA A 226 -24.46 -19.60 20.69
N ASP A 227 -24.90 -20.70 20.10
CA ASP A 227 -26.29 -20.98 19.84
C ASP A 227 -27.04 -21.13 21.18
N ASP A 228 -27.66 -20.05 21.65
CA ASP A 228 -28.59 -20.05 22.78
C ASP A 228 -29.96 -20.58 22.36
N SER A 229 -29.99 -21.81 21.83
CA SER A 229 -31.21 -22.60 21.67
C SER A 229 -31.42 -23.51 22.89
N LYS A 230 -31.63 -22.89 24.06
CA LYS A 230 -32.22 -23.56 25.23
C LYS A 230 -33.35 -22.72 25.83
N HIS A 231 -34.54 -22.84 25.25
CA HIS A 231 -35.79 -22.55 25.96
C HIS A 231 -36.66 -23.81 26.01
N THR A 232 -36.50 -24.62 27.06
CA THR A 232 -37.47 -24.82 28.16
C THR A 232 -38.90 -25.20 27.73
N THR A 233 -39.15 -26.50 27.61
CA THR A 233 -40.48 -27.09 27.71
C THR A 233 -40.89 -27.10 29.18
N VAL A 234 -41.86 -26.27 29.57
CA VAL A 234 -42.54 -26.36 30.88
C VAL A 234 -43.82 -27.17 30.69
N GLU A 235 -43.86 -28.35 31.28
CA GLU A 235 -45.06 -29.13 31.52
C GLU A 235 -46.08 -28.29 32.32
N LYS A 236 -47.33 -28.26 31.85
CA LYS A 236 -48.49 -27.98 32.71
C LYS A 236 -49.48 -29.13 32.59
N SER A 237 -49.52 -29.90 33.67
CA SER A 237 -50.55 -30.85 34.04
C SER A 237 -51.91 -30.19 34.20
N ARG A 238 -52.92 -30.76 33.55
CA ARG A 238 -54.32 -30.88 34.00
C ARG A 238 -54.90 -32.15 33.40
#